data_AF-A0A6A6N9P8-F1
#
_entry.id   AF-A0A6A6N9P8-F1
#
_cell.length_a   1.000
_cell.length_b   1.000
_cell.length_c   1.000
_cell.angle_alpha   90.00
_cell.angle_beta   90.00
_cell.angle_gamma   90.00
#
_symmetry.space_group_name_H-M   'P 1'
#
loop_
_entity.id
_entity.type
_entity.pdbx_description
1 polymer ?
#
loop_
_entity_poly.entity_id
_entity_poly.type
_entity_poly.pdbx_seq_one_letter_code
_entity_poly.pdbx_strand_id
1 'polypeptide(L)'
;MAIEEDSSDNHGIAWWGGPLLGKGGFVSVYLAFLNYPPLMAVKSAEVSSSSSLQKEKEVFKHLRDCPYILECYGEETTMSKGGKMLYNLLLQYASGGTLADLRKRSVVKTKKRKFDCSIAGTALYMAPETLVDNIQEFPSDIWALGCMVFEMFTGKSLWGSNPNETTEKACERIADRYELRKFLLGFQRMARIS
;
A
#
# COMPACT_ATOMS: atom_id res chain seq x y z
N MET A 1 -32.20 -25.27 21.28
CA MET A 1 -33.30 -24.44 20.75
C MET A 1 -32.74 -23.79 19.49
N ALA A 2 -33.27 -24.22 18.34
CA ALA A 2 -32.94 -23.94 16.94
C ALA A 2 -31.69 -23.07 16.63
N ILE A 3 -30.65 -23.72 16.09
CA ILE A 3 -29.78 -23.11 15.09
C ILE A 3 -30.45 -23.44 13.75
N GLU A 4 -31.02 -22.44 13.10
CA GLU A 4 -31.49 -22.59 11.72
C GLU A 4 -30.26 -22.66 10.82
N GLU A 5 -30.02 -23.84 10.27
CA GLU A 5 -29.32 -24.00 9.00
C GLU A 5 -30.23 -23.45 7.91
N ASP A 6 -29.74 -22.50 7.13
CA ASP A 6 -30.30 -22.23 5.81
C ASP A 6 -29.17 -22.24 4.78
N SER A 7 -29.11 -23.36 4.06
CA SER A 7 -28.23 -23.60 2.94
C SER A 7 -28.86 -23.03 1.67
N SER A 8 -28.25 -22.02 1.07
CA SER A 8 -28.37 -21.78 -0.36
C SER A 8 -27.06 -21.20 -0.90
N ASP A 9 -26.62 -21.82 -1.99
CA ASP A 9 -25.34 -21.64 -2.67
C ASP A 9 -24.77 -20.22 -2.69
N ASN A 10 -23.58 -20.09 -2.14
CA ASN A 10 -22.52 -19.29 -2.74
C ASN A 10 -21.21 -19.99 -2.41
N HIS A 11 -20.43 -20.36 -3.44
CA HIS A 11 -19.03 -20.74 -3.28
C HIS A 11 -18.17 -19.50 -2.92
N GLY A 12 -18.62 -18.72 -1.94
CA GLY A 12 -17.87 -17.64 -1.30
C GLY A 12 -17.15 -18.22 -0.10
N ILE A 13 -15.87 -17.91 0.05
CA ILE A 13 -15.11 -18.38 1.20
C ILE A 13 -15.73 -17.71 2.44
N ALA A 14 -16.37 -18.47 3.34
CA ALA A 14 -16.95 -17.90 4.54
C ALA A 14 -15.84 -17.38 5.48
N TRP A 15 -15.62 -16.06 5.49
CA TRP A 15 -14.67 -15.40 6.36
C TRP A 15 -15.35 -14.51 7.39
N TRP A 16 -14.79 -14.48 8.60
CA TRP A 16 -15.27 -13.59 9.65
C TRP A 16 -14.49 -12.28 9.58
N GLY A 17 -15.22 -11.18 9.45
CA GLY A 17 -14.63 -9.85 9.32
C GLY A 17 -13.90 -9.42 10.59
N GLY A 18 -12.59 -9.27 10.49
CA GLY A 18 -11.71 -8.77 11.52
C GLY A 18 -11.52 -7.24 11.46
N PRO A 19 -10.58 -6.70 12.24
CA PRO A 19 -10.34 -5.27 12.33
C PRO A 19 -9.86 -4.66 11.00
N LEU A 20 -10.15 -3.37 10.81
CA LEU A 20 -9.59 -2.56 9.73
C LEU A 20 -8.07 -2.41 9.93
N LEU A 21 -7.29 -2.87 8.95
CA LEU A 21 -5.83 -2.75 8.90
C LEU A 21 -5.39 -1.41 8.30
N GLY A 22 -6.10 -0.94 7.27
CA GLY A 22 -5.76 0.31 6.58
C GLY A 22 -6.91 0.81 5.71
N LYS A 23 -6.92 2.11 5.43
CA LYS A 23 -7.93 2.74 4.57
C LYS A 23 -7.25 3.71 3.60
N GLY A 24 -7.41 3.46 2.31
CA GLY A 24 -7.06 4.39 1.25
C GLY A 24 -8.26 5.22 0.81
N GLY A 25 -8.08 6.04 -0.23
CA GLY A 25 -9.17 6.87 -0.77
C GLY A 25 -10.34 6.06 -1.32
N PHE A 26 -10.05 4.92 -1.95
CA PHE A 26 -11.05 4.10 -2.67
C PHE A 26 -11.14 2.65 -2.17
N VAL A 27 -10.17 2.20 -1.37
CA VAL A 27 -10.09 0.82 -0.88
C VAL A 27 -9.94 0.82 0.63
N SER A 28 -10.56 -0.15 1.29
CA SER A 28 -10.34 -0.44 2.70
C SER A 28 -9.72 -1.84 2.83
N VAL A 29 -8.82 -2.03 3.80
CA VAL A 29 -8.12 -3.29 4.02
C VAL A 29 -8.49 -3.83 5.39
N TYR A 30 -9.01 -5.04 5.43
CA TYR A 30 -9.46 -5.72 6.65
C TYR A 30 -8.62 -6.95 6.92
N LEU A 31 -8.46 -7.29 8.19
CA LEU A 31 -8.03 -8.61 8.59
C LEU A 31 -9.23 -9.55 8.46
N ALA A 32 -9.02 -10.77 7.98
CA ALA A 32 -10.06 -11.79 7.91
C ALA A 32 -9.54 -13.11 8.50
N PHE A 33 -10.44 -13.80 9.19
CA PHE A 33 -10.19 -15.10 9.82
C PHE A 33 -11.00 -16.17 9.10
N LEU A 34 -10.31 -17.23 8.67
CA LEU A 34 -10.89 -18.36 7.95
C LEU A 34 -10.51 -19.67 8.64
N ASN A 35 -11.17 -20.76 8.26
CA ASN A 35 -10.77 -22.08 8.70
C ASN A 35 -9.47 -22.56 8.04
N TYR A 36 -9.19 -22.15 6.79
CA TYR A 36 -7.92 -22.37 6.08
C TYR A 36 -7.86 -21.52 4.79
N PRO A 37 -6.79 -20.74 4.51
CA PRO A 37 -5.69 -20.37 5.41
C PRO A 37 -6.21 -19.53 6.59
N PRO A 38 -5.66 -19.65 7.80
CA PRO A 38 -6.29 -19.11 9.01
C PRO A 38 -6.41 -17.57 9.05
N LEU A 39 -5.55 -16.86 8.30
CA LEU A 39 -5.44 -15.40 8.33
C LEU A 39 -5.23 -14.84 6.92
N MET A 40 -6.05 -13.85 6.55
CA MET A 40 -5.96 -13.15 5.27
C MET A 40 -6.12 -11.64 5.44
N ALA A 41 -5.61 -10.89 4.46
CA ALA A 41 -5.92 -9.49 4.26
C ALA A 41 -6.94 -9.36 3.14
N VAL A 42 -8.04 -8.65 3.40
CA VAL A 42 -9.12 -8.42 2.43
C VAL A 42 -9.10 -6.96 2.02
N LYS A 43 -8.78 -6.69 0.75
CA LYS A 43 -8.96 -5.36 0.16
C LYS A 43 -10.37 -5.27 -0.39
N SER A 44 -11.16 -4.31 0.06
CA SER A 44 -12.55 -4.10 -0.34
C SER A 44 -12.75 -2.72 -0.95
N ALA A 45 -13.41 -2.67 -2.11
CA ALA A 45 -13.87 -1.46 -2.78
C ALA A 45 -15.34 -1.61 -3.20
N GLU A 46 -16.08 -0.51 -3.32
CA GLU A 46 -17.40 -0.56 -3.95
C GLU A 46 -17.27 -0.99 -5.42
N VAL A 47 -18.16 -1.86 -5.90
CA VAL A 47 -18.09 -2.37 -7.29
C VAL A 47 -18.04 -1.21 -8.30
N SER A 48 -18.80 -0.15 -8.06
CA SER A 48 -18.82 1.09 -8.85
C SER A 48 -17.45 1.78 -9.02
N SER A 49 -16.53 1.53 -8.08
CA SER A 49 -15.19 2.14 -8.03
C SER A 49 -14.06 1.10 -8.01
N SER A 50 -14.35 -0.16 -8.37
CA SER A 50 -13.43 -1.29 -8.18
C SER A 50 -12.43 -1.52 -9.32
N SER A 51 -12.43 -0.70 -10.37
CA SER A 51 -11.61 -0.89 -11.58
C SER A 51 -10.11 -1.04 -11.30
N SER A 52 -9.55 -0.22 -10.42
CA SER A 52 -8.13 -0.32 -10.02
C SER A 52 -7.83 -1.63 -9.27
N LEU A 53 -8.76 -2.08 -8.43
CA LEU A 53 -8.60 -3.31 -7.64
C LEU A 53 -8.73 -4.57 -8.52
N GLN A 54 -9.58 -4.52 -9.55
CA GLN A 54 -9.68 -5.58 -10.55
C GLN A 54 -8.40 -5.68 -11.41
N LYS A 55 -7.82 -4.54 -11.82
CA LYS A 55 -6.51 -4.52 -12.50
C LYS A 55 -5.41 -5.12 -11.62
N GLU A 56 -5.42 -4.81 -10.33
CA GLU A 56 -4.48 -5.40 -9.36
C GLU A 56 -4.60 -6.93 -9.32
N LYS A 57 -5.83 -7.47 -9.37
CA LYS A 57 -6.06 -8.93 -9.46
C LYS A 57 -5.45 -9.54 -10.72
N GLU A 58 -5.63 -8.92 -11.89
CA GLU A 58 -5.04 -9.42 -13.13
C GLU A 58 -3.51 -9.48 -13.05
N VAL A 59 -2.87 -8.50 -12.42
CA VAL A 59 -1.43 -8.52 -12.18
C VAL A 59 -1.03 -9.70 -11.29
N PHE A 60 -1.73 -9.93 -10.17
CA PHE A 60 -1.46 -11.06 -9.28
C PHE A 60 -1.59 -12.44 -9.95
N LYS A 61 -2.45 -12.59 -10.97
CA LYS A 61 -2.56 -13.87 -11.70
C LYS A 61 -1.24 -14.28 -12.37
N HIS A 62 -0.45 -13.31 -12.80
CA HIS A 62 0.82 -13.54 -13.50
C HIS A 62 2.02 -13.69 -12.54
N LEU A 63 1.83 -13.46 -11.24
CA LEU A 63 2.90 -13.38 -10.24
C LEU A 63 2.84 -14.49 -9.18
N ARG A 64 2.04 -15.54 -9.41
CA ARG A 64 1.76 -16.60 -8.42
C ARG A 64 3.01 -17.34 -7.93
N ASP A 65 4.03 -17.47 -8.78
CA ASP A 65 5.23 -18.24 -8.47
C ASP A 65 6.37 -17.40 -7.86
N CYS A 66 6.13 -16.12 -7.54
CA CYS A 66 7.13 -15.25 -6.91
C CYS A 66 7.06 -15.31 -5.38
N PRO A 67 8.08 -15.84 -4.68
CA PRO A 67 8.06 -15.99 -3.21
C PRO A 67 8.14 -14.66 -2.44
N TYR A 68 8.44 -13.56 -3.13
CA TYR A 68 8.56 -12.23 -2.55
C TYR A 68 7.29 -11.37 -2.71
N ILE A 69 6.29 -11.91 -3.40
CA ILE A 69 5.01 -11.24 -3.66
C ILE A 69 3.95 -11.93 -2.80
N LEU A 70 3.08 -11.14 -2.18
CA LEU A 70 1.99 -11.68 -1.38
C LEU A 70 1.11 -12.59 -2.23
N GLU A 71 0.84 -13.79 -1.72
CA GLU A 71 -0.04 -14.73 -2.40
C GLU A 71 -1.45 -14.15 -2.50
N CYS A 72 -2.08 -14.29 -3.67
CA CYS A 72 -3.46 -13.89 -3.90
C CYS A 72 -4.34 -15.12 -4.00
N TYR A 73 -5.22 -15.30 -3.02
CA TYR A 73 -6.09 -16.46 -2.92
C TYR A 73 -7.30 -16.39 -3.84
N GLY A 74 -7.76 -15.19 -4.21
CA GLY A 74 -8.95 -15.03 -5.05
C GLY A 74 -9.63 -13.69 -4.90
N GLU A 75 -10.83 -13.61 -5.47
CA GLU A 75 -11.73 -12.48 -5.39
C GLU A 75 -13.14 -12.95 -5.00
N GLU A 76 -13.88 -12.07 -4.34
CA GLU A 76 -15.27 -12.32 -3.93
C GLU A 76 -16.07 -11.02 -4.06
N THR A 77 -17.34 -11.10 -4.42
CA THR A 77 -18.24 -9.94 -4.37
C THR A 77 -19.27 -10.15 -3.27
N THR A 78 -19.33 -9.23 -2.30
CA THR A 78 -20.25 -9.33 -1.16
C THR A 78 -21.17 -8.13 -1.09
N MET A 79 -22.31 -8.28 -0.41
CA MET A 79 -23.22 -7.16 -0.13
C MET A 79 -22.91 -6.56 1.25
N SER A 80 -22.64 -5.26 1.28
CA SER A 80 -22.49 -4.50 2.52
C SER A 80 -23.82 -4.36 3.25
N LYS A 81 -23.78 -4.13 4.57
CA LYS A 81 -24.97 -3.84 5.40
C LYS A 81 -25.82 -2.67 4.88
N GLY A 82 -25.22 -1.77 4.10
CA GLY A 82 -25.91 -0.65 3.43
C GLY A 82 -26.46 -0.97 2.04
N GLY A 83 -26.57 -2.24 1.64
CA GLY A 83 -27.08 -2.67 0.33
C GLY A 83 -26.13 -2.44 -0.85
N LYS A 84 -24.90 -1.95 -0.59
CA LYS A 84 -23.90 -1.72 -1.62
C LYS A 84 -23.12 -2.98 -1.92
N MET A 85 -22.89 -3.28 -3.19
CA MET A 85 -22.01 -4.38 -3.61
C MET A 85 -20.54 -3.97 -3.47
N LEU A 86 -19.75 -4.83 -2.84
CA LEU A 86 -18.32 -4.66 -2.61
C LEU A 86 -17.54 -5.74 -3.38
N TYR A 87 -16.53 -5.32 -4.13
CA TYR A 87 -15.53 -6.21 -4.70
C TYR A 87 -14.39 -6.38 -3.70
N ASN A 88 -14.11 -7.63 -3.33
CA ASN A 88 -13.10 -8.01 -2.36
C ASN A 88 -11.99 -8.80 -3.03
N LEU A 89 -10.74 -8.42 -2.76
CA LEU A 89 -9.54 -9.13 -3.17
C LEU A 89 -8.91 -9.79 -1.92
N LEU A 90 -8.75 -11.10 -1.97
CA LEU A 90 -8.27 -11.93 -0.87
C LEU A 90 -6.76 -12.17 -1.02
N LEU A 91 -5.99 -11.69 -0.05
CA LEU A 91 -4.53 -11.70 -0.08
C LEU A 91 -3.95 -12.36 1.17
N GLN A 92 -2.73 -12.85 1.06
CA GLN A 92 -1.93 -13.30 2.19
C GLN A 92 -1.76 -12.16 3.21
N TYR A 93 -2.00 -12.50 4.48
CA TYR A 93 -1.76 -11.56 5.56
C TYR A 93 -0.27 -11.48 5.90
N ALA A 94 0.32 -10.29 5.78
CA ALA A 94 1.68 -10.00 6.22
C ALA A 94 1.67 -9.52 7.69
N SER A 95 2.04 -10.41 8.62
CA SER A 95 2.08 -10.10 10.06
C SER A 95 3.10 -9.03 10.43
N GLY A 96 4.10 -8.79 9.57
CA GLY A 96 5.08 -7.70 9.72
C GLY A 96 4.48 -6.29 9.56
N GLY A 97 3.25 -6.18 9.05
CA GLY A 97 2.63 -4.90 8.70
C GLY A 97 3.34 -4.22 7.53
N THR A 98 3.17 -2.90 7.41
CA THR A 98 3.82 -2.13 6.34
C THR A 98 5.20 -1.64 6.76
N LEU A 99 6.12 -1.42 5.80
CA LEU A 99 7.41 -0.77 6.08
C LEU A 99 7.23 0.61 6.75
N ALA A 100 6.17 1.33 6.38
CA ALA A 100 5.81 2.61 7.00
C ALA A 100 5.45 2.49 8.50
N ASP A 101 4.91 1.33 8.92
CA ASP A 101 4.62 1.05 10.34
C ASP A 101 5.87 0.63 11.10
N LEU A 102 6.80 -0.07 10.46
CA LEU A 102 8.07 -0.47 11.08
C LEU A 102 8.89 0.76 11.50
N ARG A 103 8.85 1.85 10.72
CA ARG A 103 9.44 3.16 11.06
C ARG A 103 8.98 3.70 12.42
N LYS A 104 7.71 3.46 12.78
CA LYS A 104 7.14 3.98 14.04
C LYS A 104 7.61 3.17 15.26
N ARG A 105 8.14 1.96 15.07
CA ARG A 105 8.63 1.10 16.16
C ARG A 105 10.08 1.39 16.55
N SER A 106 10.90 1.92 15.63
CA SER A 106 12.32 2.20 15.88
C SER A 106 12.60 3.56 16.56
N VAL A 107 11.59 4.41 16.76
CA VAL A 107 11.72 5.73 17.40
C VAL A 107 10.87 5.81 18.66
N VAL A 108 11.46 6.22 19.78
CA VAL A 108 10.81 6.45 21.09
C VAL A 108 9.50 7.24 20.91
N LYS A 109 8.41 6.72 21.51
CA LYS A 109 7.04 7.27 21.42
C LYS A 109 7.00 8.78 21.70
N THR A 110 6.87 9.58 20.64
CA THR A 110 6.44 10.98 20.74
C THR A 110 5.05 11.13 20.11
N LYS A 111 4.20 11.93 20.74
CA LYS A 111 2.75 12.04 20.56
C LYS A 111 2.28 12.03 19.10
N LYS A 112 1.22 11.24 18.85
CA LYS A 112 0.44 11.11 17.60
C LYS A 112 0.21 12.47 16.91
N ARG A 113 0.76 12.62 15.71
CA ARG A 113 0.13 13.44 14.67
C ARG A 113 -0.51 12.47 13.67
N LYS A 114 -1.83 12.64 13.49
CA LYS A 114 -2.64 11.95 12.49
C LYS A 114 -2.10 12.41 11.13
N PHE A 115 -1.39 11.54 10.43
CA PHE A 115 -0.97 11.79 9.06
C PHE A 115 -2.12 11.28 8.18
N ASP A 116 -2.87 12.20 7.58
CA ASP A 116 -3.92 11.86 6.63
C ASP A 116 -3.29 11.25 5.39
N CYS A 117 -3.68 10.01 5.10
CA CYS A 117 -3.35 9.31 3.87
C CYS A 117 -4.50 9.52 2.90
N SER A 118 -4.24 10.17 1.77
CA SER A 118 -5.01 9.88 0.57
C SER A 118 -4.29 10.25 -0.73
N ILE A 119 -3.47 11.30 -0.79
CA ILE A 119 -2.92 11.74 -2.10
C ILE A 119 -1.43 12.19 -2.02
N ALA A 120 -0.93 12.58 -0.86
CA ALA A 120 0.44 13.10 -0.71
C ALA A 120 1.55 12.03 -0.62
N GLY A 121 1.22 10.80 -0.20
CA GLY A 121 2.20 9.79 0.18
C GLY A 121 2.98 9.21 -1.01
N THR A 122 2.30 8.90 -2.11
CA THR A 122 2.92 8.25 -3.29
C THR A 122 3.77 9.23 -4.09
N ALA A 123 3.37 10.51 -4.17
CA ALA A 123 4.02 11.50 -5.01
C ALA A 123 5.50 11.75 -4.62
N LEU A 124 5.84 11.61 -3.33
CA LEU A 124 7.22 11.76 -2.85
C LEU A 124 8.15 10.62 -3.28
N TYR A 125 7.63 9.48 -3.75
CA TYR A 125 8.44 8.37 -4.25
C TYR A 125 8.44 8.32 -5.78
N MET A 126 7.75 9.23 -6.47
CA MET A 126 7.72 9.30 -7.92
C MET A 126 9.08 9.75 -8.47
N ALA A 127 9.47 9.15 -9.58
CA ALA A 127 10.67 9.51 -10.29
C ALA A 127 10.48 10.84 -11.05
N PRO A 128 11.53 11.64 -11.23
CA PRO A 128 11.43 12.91 -11.93
C PRO A 128 10.85 12.76 -13.34
N GLU A 129 11.24 11.73 -14.09
CA GLU A 129 10.70 11.43 -15.42
C GLU A 129 9.20 11.10 -15.39
N THR A 130 8.72 10.47 -14.31
CA THR A 130 7.28 10.22 -14.12
C THR A 130 6.52 11.52 -13.90
N LEU A 131 7.11 12.48 -13.19
CA LEU A 131 6.48 13.77 -12.90
C LEU A 131 6.50 14.72 -14.10
N VAL A 132 7.60 14.72 -14.87
CA VAL A 132 7.79 15.64 -16.00
C VAL A 132 7.18 15.09 -17.29
N ASP A 133 7.50 13.84 -17.61
CA ASP A 133 7.21 13.26 -18.91
C ASP A 133 5.99 12.32 -18.87
N ASN A 134 5.38 12.10 -17.69
CA ASN A 134 4.36 11.07 -17.44
C ASN A 134 4.80 9.66 -17.87
N ILE A 135 6.11 9.40 -17.85
CA ILE A 135 6.69 8.10 -18.17
C ILE A 135 6.89 7.32 -16.87
N GLN A 136 6.19 6.19 -16.74
CA GLN A 136 6.38 5.25 -15.64
C GLN A 136 6.94 3.94 -16.21
N GLU A 137 8.24 3.75 -16.04
CA GLU A 137 8.98 2.59 -16.54
C GLU A 137 9.79 1.93 -15.42
N PHE A 138 10.46 0.82 -15.72
CA PHE A 138 11.32 0.10 -14.78
C PHE A 138 12.33 1.00 -14.00
N PRO A 139 12.99 2.02 -14.62
CA PRO A 139 13.85 2.95 -13.88
C PRO A 139 13.12 3.73 -12.78
N SER A 140 11.83 4.01 -12.96
CA SER A 140 11.03 4.75 -11.99
C SER A 140 10.77 3.94 -10.71
N ASP A 141 10.68 2.61 -10.82
CA ASP A 141 10.58 1.71 -9.67
C ASP A 141 11.90 1.63 -8.90
N ILE A 142 13.05 1.64 -9.60
CA ILE A 142 14.37 1.70 -8.95
C ILE A 142 14.51 3.00 -8.14
N TRP A 143 14.02 4.11 -8.68
CA TRP A 143 14.00 5.39 -7.96
C TRP A 143 13.17 5.30 -6.67
N ALA A 144 11.93 4.79 -6.77
CA ALA A 144 11.05 4.62 -5.61
C ALA A 144 11.68 3.69 -4.56
N LEU A 145 12.32 2.60 -4.98
CA LEU A 145 13.05 1.69 -4.11
C LEU A 145 14.23 2.39 -3.41
N GLY A 146 14.99 3.21 -4.13
CA GLY A 146 16.05 4.04 -3.55
C GLY A 146 15.51 4.92 -2.41
N CYS A 147 14.45 5.69 -2.68
CA CYS A 147 13.78 6.50 -1.67
C CYS A 147 13.38 5.69 -0.42
N MET A 148 12.79 4.49 -0.60
CA MET A 148 12.42 3.61 0.50
C MET A 148 13.62 3.11 1.31
N VAL A 149 14.67 2.65 0.64
CA VAL A 149 15.89 2.15 1.28
C VAL A 149 16.58 3.25 2.07
N PHE A 150 16.73 4.45 1.48
CA PHE A 150 17.28 5.62 2.19
C PHE A 150 16.49 5.92 3.47
N GLU A 151 15.16 5.93 3.37
CA GLU A 151 14.30 6.24 4.50
C GLU A 151 14.41 5.17 5.60
N MET A 152 14.53 3.89 5.23
CA MET A 152 14.75 2.79 6.18
C MET A 152 16.10 2.90 6.90
N PHE A 153 17.18 3.23 6.18
CA PHE A 153 18.52 3.38 6.78
C PHE A 153 18.65 4.60 7.68
N THR A 154 18.05 5.73 7.29
CA THR A 154 18.24 7.02 7.99
C THR A 154 17.15 7.31 9.02
N GLY A 155 16.01 6.63 8.94
CA GLY A 155 14.81 6.92 9.74
C GLY A 155 14.15 8.28 9.42
N LYS A 156 14.59 8.96 8.36
CA LYS A 156 14.12 10.29 7.95
C LYS A 156 13.60 10.25 6.53
N SER A 157 12.54 11.01 6.26
CA SER A 157 12.09 11.24 4.88
C SER A 157 13.18 11.98 4.11
N LEU A 158 13.53 11.44 2.94
CA LEU A 158 14.54 11.97 2.02
C LEU A 158 14.27 13.43 1.64
N TRP A 159 13.00 13.77 1.41
CA TRP A 159 12.60 15.09 0.95
C TRP A 159 12.32 16.07 2.09
N GLY A 160 12.33 15.60 3.34
CA GLY A 160 11.97 16.38 4.52
C GLY A 160 10.46 16.68 4.61
N SER A 161 9.97 16.96 5.82
CA SER A 161 8.63 17.53 6.02
C SER A 161 8.79 19.03 6.25
N ASN A 162 8.55 19.83 5.22
CA ASN A 162 8.28 21.24 5.43
C ASN A 162 6.78 21.39 5.74
N PRO A 163 6.39 21.85 6.93
CA PRO A 163 4.97 21.91 7.33
C PRO A 163 4.12 22.84 6.46
N ASN A 164 4.73 23.71 5.65
CA ASN A 164 4.04 24.67 4.79
C ASN A 164 4.13 24.34 3.29
N GLU A 165 4.76 23.22 2.92
CA GLU A 165 4.93 22.82 1.52
C GLU A 165 3.74 21.98 1.04
N THR A 166 3.15 22.37 -0.09
CA THR A 166 2.10 21.58 -0.75
C THR A 166 2.73 20.40 -1.49
N THR A 167 1.95 19.36 -1.74
CA THR A 167 2.38 18.20 -2.53
C THR A 167 2.87 18.59 -3.91
N GLU A 168 2.23 19.57 -4.54
CA GLU A 168 2.59 20.11 -5.86
C GLU A 168 4.00 20.70 -5.84
N LYS A 169 4.33 21.53 -4.84
CA LYS A 169 5.68 22.11 -4.70
C LYS A 169 6.75 21.06 -4.45
N ALA A 170 6.41 20.03 -3.69
CA ALA A 170 7.32 18.89 -3.49
C ALA A 170 7.55 18.13 -4.81
N CYS A 171 6.51 17.92 -5.62
CA CYS A 171 6.64 17.32 -6.95
C CYS A 171 7.49 18.18 -7.90
N GLU A 172 7.25 19.49 -7.96
CA GLU A 172 8.04 20.42 -8.78
C GLU A 172 9.53 20.35 -8.41
N ARG A 173 9.83 20.28 -7.11
CA ARG A 173 11.20 20.13 -6.63
C ARG A 173 11.82 18.79 -7.03
N ILE A 174 11.09 17.69 -6.94
CA ILE A 174 11.58 16.36 -7.36
C ILE A 174 11.79 16.32 -8.88
N ALA A 175 10.89 16.94 -9.65
CA ALA A 175 10.98 17.07 -11.10
C ALA A 175 12.21 17.88 -11.55
N ASP A 176 12.77 18.73 -10.68
CA ASP A 176 14.00 19.46 -10.97
C ASP A 176 15.22 18.51 -10.97
N ARG A 177 15.89 18.39 -12.12
CA ARG A 177 17.09 17.55 -12.31
C ARG A 177 18.24 17.91 -11.35
N TYR A 178 18.25 19.11 -10.75
CA TYR A 178 19.20 19.45 -9.70
C TYR A 178 19.02 18.63 -8.42
N GLU A 179 17.80 18.20 -8.08
CA GLU A 179 17.54 17.35 -6.92
C GLU A 179 17.99 15.90 -7.15
N LEU A 180 18.01 15.41 -8.40
CA LEU A 180 18.61 14.11 -8.74
C LEU A 180 20.11 14.06 -8.38
N ARG A 181 20.84 15.18 -8.53
CA ARG A 181 22.24 15.25 -8.07
C ARG A 181 22.34 15.17 -6.54
N LYS A 182 21.47 15.88 -5.80
CA LYS A 182 21.45 15.82 -4.33
C LYS A 182 21.07 14.44 -3.81
N PHE A 183 20.12 13.78 -4.47
CA PHE A 183 19.72 12.40 -4.21
C PHE A 183 20.93 11.46 -4.31
N LEU A 184 21.64 11.48 -5.45
CA LEU A 184 22.83 10.66 -5.68
C LEU A 184 23.96 10.98 -4.68
N LEU A 185 24.18 12.27 -4.37
CA LEU A 185 25.13 12.71 -3.35
C LEU A 185 24.80 12.16 -1.94
N GLY A 186 23.51 12.04 -1.62
CA GLY A 186 23.03 11.44 -0.38
C GLY A 186 23.46 9.98 -0.24
N PHE A 187 23.27 9.18 -1.29
CA PHE A 187 23.72 7.78 -1.33
C PHE A 187 25.24 7.63 -1.29
N GLN A 188 25.96 8.46 -2.04
CA GLN A 188 27.43 8.46 -2.03
C GLN A 188 28.00 8.76 -0.64
N ARG A 189 27.34 9.64 0.13
CA ARG A 189 27.73 9.93 1.52
C ARG A 189 27.46 8.75 2.46
N MET A 190 26.34 8.05 2.29
CA MET A 190 26.05 6.85 3.09
C MET A 190 27.07 5.73 2.85
N ALA A 191 27.46 5.51 1.59
CA ALA A 191 28.44 4.48 1.23
C ALA A 191 29.87 4.74 1.75
N ARG A 192 30.17 5.95 2.26
CA ARG A 192 31.47 6.29 2.86
C ARG A 192 31.52 6.11 4.38
N ILE A 193 30.39 5.81 5.02
CA ILE A 193 30.29 5.70 6.49
C ILE A 193 30.39 4.23 6.96
N SER A 194 30.42 3.27 6.03
CA SER A 194 30.73 1.84 6.26
C SER A 194 32.19 1.54 5.99
#